data_AF-A0A1F4XJ65-F1
#
_entry.id   AF-A0A1F4XJ65-F1
#
_cell.length_a   1.000
_cell.length_b   1.000
_cell.length_c   1.000
_cell.angle_alpha   90.00
_cell.angle_beta   90.00
_cell.angle_gamma   90.00
#
_symmetry.space_group_name_H-M   'P 1'
#
loop_
_entity.id
_entity.type
_entity.pdbx_description
1 polymer ?
#
loop_
_entity_poly.entity_id
_entity_poly.type
_entity_poly.pdbx_seq_one_letter_code
_entity_poly.pdbx_strand_id
1 'polypeptide(L)' 'MKSNYAFIDNQNLYCSCRDQGWKIDYPCLKRWLKDKYKVTKAFMFIGYIENNEALYEHMRRSGFTVVFRPTYTV' A
#
# COMPACT_ATOMS: atom_id res chain seq x y z
N MET A 1 -12.81 9.37 20.74
CA MET A 1 -11.67 8.51 20.33
C MET A 1 -11.08 9.07 19.04
N LYS A 2 -9.76 9.16 18.94
CA LYS A 2 -9.09 9.67 17.73
C LYS A 2 -8.85 8.49 16.78
N SER A 3 -9.38 8.57 15.57
CA SER A 3 -9.15 7.55 14.54
C SER A 3 -7.71 7.62 14.03
N ASN A 4 -7.03 6.48 13.94
CA ASN A 4 -5.66 6.41 13.43
C ASN A 4 -5.66 6.05 11.94
N TYR A 5 -4.93 6.81 11.12
CA TYR A 5 -4.84 6.64 9.67
C TYR A 5 -3.40 6.32 9.26
N ALA A 6 -3.23 5.45 8.28
CA ALA A 6 -1.93 5.14 7.70
C ALA A 6 -1.80 5.78 6.31
N PHE A 7 -0.67 6.41 6.05
CA PHE A 7 -0.28 6.93 4.75
C PHE A 7 1.02 6.22 4.37
N ILE A 8 0.98 5.40 3.32
CA ILE A 8 2.04 4.45 2.98
C ILE A 8 2.57 4.78 1.59
N ASP A 9 3.87 5.01 1.48
CA ASP A 9 4.54 5.08 0.18
C ASP A 9 4.88 3.66 -0.29
N ASN A 10 4.15 3.16 -1.30
CA ASN A 10 4.32 1.79 -1.77
C ASN A 10 5.67 1.59 -2.47
N GLN A 11 6.24 2.63 -3.09
CA GLN A 11 7.52 2.51 -3.78
C GLN A 11 8.64 2.20 -2.77
N ASN A 12 8.67 2.93 -1.65
CA ASN A 12 9.64 2.69 -0.61
C ASN A 12 9.45 1.32 0.06
N LEU A 13 8.20 0.95 0.35
CA LEU A 13 7.87 -0.36 0.94
C LEU A 13 8.30 -1.52 0.03
N TYR A 14 7.96 -1.44 -1.27
CA TYR A 14 8.29 -2.47 -2.25
C TYR A 14 9.80 -2.65 -2.42
N CYS A 15 10.55 -1.57 -2.63
CA CYS A 15 12.01 -1.65 -2.77
C CYS A 15 12.65 -2.26 -1.52
N SER A 16 12.29 -1.77 -0.33
CA SER A 16 12.87 -2.24 0.93
C SER A 16 12.59 -3.71 1.22
N CYS A 17 11.37 -4.20 0.92
CA CYS A 17 11.04 -5.61 1.06
C CYS A 17 11.77 -6.47 0.03
N ARG A 18 11.81 -6.04 -1.23
CA ARG A 18 12.48 -6.77 -2.30
C ARG A 18 13.98 -6.92 -2.03
N ASP A 19 14.64 -5.85 -1.59
CA ASP A 19 16.08 -5.86 -1.30
C ASP A 19 16.42 -6.80 -0.12
N GLN A 20 15.44 -7.13 0.71
CA GLN A 20 15.52 -8.14 1.79
C GLN A 20 15.03 -9.53 1.37
N GLY A 21 14.64 -9.73 0.10
CA GLY A 21 14.10 -10.99 -0.42
C GLY A 21 12.66 -11.30 0.00
N TRP A 22 11.93 -10.31 0.52
CA TRP A 22 10.56 -10.48 1.01
C TRP A 22 9.53 -10.07 -0.05
N LYS A 23 8.38 -10.75 -0.03
CA LYS A 23 7.18 -10.36 -0.81
C LYS A 23 6.14 -9.79 0.14
N ILE A 24 5.49 -8.71 -0.28
CA ILE A 24 4.47 -8.05 0.52
C ILE A 24 3.15 -8.82 0.41
N ASP A 25 2.63 -9.26 1.54
CA ASP A 25 1.25 -9.73 1.68
C ASP A 25 0.39 -8.55 2.17
N TYR A 26 -0.34 -7.92 1.24
CA TYR A 26 -1.16 -6.74 1.52
C TYR A 26 -2.30 -7.01 2.53
N PRO A 27 -3.07 -8.12 2.43
CA PRO A 27 -4.05 -8.47 3.45
C PRO A 27 -3.45 -8.60 4.85
N CYS A 28 -2.29 -9.26 4.98
CA CYS A 28 -1.58 -9.43 6.24
C CYS A 28 -1.11 -8.07 6.79
N LEU A 29 -0.53 -7.22 5.93
CA LEU A 29 -0.12 -5.87 6.30
C LEU A 29 -1.31 -5.04 6.81
N LYS A 30 -2.47 -5.09 6.14
CA LYS A 30 -3.67 -4.34 6.57
C LYS A 30 -4.15 -4.81 7.94
N ARG A 31 -4.17 -6.13 8.17
CA ARG A 31 -4.56 -6.71 9.46
C ARG A 31 -3.60 -6.29 10.56
N TRP A 32 -2.30 -6.37 10.32
CA TRP A 32 -1.29 -5.94 11.28
C TRP A 32 -1.40 -4.45 11.65
N LEU A 33 -1.63 -3.56 10.68
CA LEU A 33 -1.85 -2.13 10.94
C LEU A 33 -3.11 -1.89 11.79
N LYS A 34 -4.18 -2.65 11.53
CA LYS A 34 -5.41 -2.58 12.33
C LYS A 34 -5.16 -3.07 13.75
N ASP A 35 -4.51 -4.22 13.92
CA ASP A 35 -4.40 -4.87 15.22
C ASP A 35 -3.43 -4.12 16.13
N LYS A 36 -2.26 -3.74 15.59
CA LYS A 36 -1.16 -3.10 16.33
C LYS A 36 -1.39 -1.61 16.56
N TYR A 37 -1.89 -0.89 15.56
CA TYR A 37 -1.99 0.57 15.61
C TYR A 37 -3.42 1.11 15.56
N LYS A 38 -4.43 0.22 15.53
CA LYS A 38 -5.85 0.59 15.44
C LYS A 38 -6.15 1.45 14.20
N VAL A 39 -5.44 1.18 13.11
CA VAL A 39 -5.61 1.92 11.85
C VAL A 39 -6.97 1.61 11.23
N THR A 40 -7.80 2.64 11.09
CA THR A 40 -9.15 2.53 10.51
C THR A 40 -9.15 2.78 9.00
N LYS A 41 -8.31 3.70 8.51
CA LYS A 41 -8.12 4.00 7.07
C LYS A 41 -6.65 3.90 6.70
N ALA A 42 -6.36 3.28 5.56
CA ALA A 42 -4.99 3.16 5.05
C ALA A 42 -4.94 3.59 3.59
N PHE A 43 -4.13 4.61 3.32
CA PHE A 43 -3.90 5.17 1.99
C PHE A 43 -2.57 4.65 1.47
N MET A 44 -2.58 4.13 0.23
CA MET A 44 -1.40 3.59 -0.42
C MET A 44 -1.08 4.44 -1.64
N PHE A 45 0.03 5.16 -1.57
CA PHE A 45 0.50 6.03 -2.64
C PHE A 45 1.40 5.25 -3.58
N ILE A 46 1.11 5.34 -4.87
CA ILE A 46 1.83 4.60 -5.92
C ILE A 46 1.78 5.36 -7.24
N GLY A 47 2.81 5.24 -8.06
CA GLY A 47 2.78 5.73 -9.45
C GLY A 47 1.84 4.87 -10.30
N TYR A 48 1.08 5.49 -11.20
CA TYR A 48 0.24 4.75 -12.14
C TYR A 48 1.07 4.16 -13.28
N ILE A 49 0.91 2.87 -13.52
CA ILE A 49 1.53 2.09 -14.60
C ILE A 49 0.42 1.20 -15.15
N GLU A 50 0.11 1.35 -16.44
CA GLU A 50 -1.04 0.71 -17.11
C GLU A 50 -1.07 -0.82 -16.96
N ASN A 51 0.09 -1.47 -16.96
CA ASN A 51 0.18 -2.93 -16.87
C ASN A 51 0.07 -3.49 -15.45
N ASN A 52 -0.19 -2.66 -14.44
CA ASN A 52 -0.21 -3.06 -13.03
C ASN A 52 -1.62 -3.06 -12.41
N GLU A 53 -2.69 -3.05 -13.22
CA GLU A 53 -4.06 -2.97 -12.67
C GLU A 53 -4.40 -4.10 -11.70
N ALA A 54 -3.92 -5.32 -11.98
CA ALA A 54 -4.11 -6.45 -11.08
C ALA A 54 -3.52 -6.22 -9.67
N LEU A 55 -2.38 -5.53 -9.60
CA LEU A 55 -1.75 -5.15 -8.34
C LEU A 55 -2.58 -4.10 -7.60
N TYR A 56 -3.04 -3.05 -8.29
CA TYR A 56 -3.86 -2.01 -7.68
C TYR A 56 -5.19 -2.57 -7.18
N GLU A 57 -5.82 -3.45 -7.96
CA GLU A 57 -7.00 -4.19 -7.54
C GLU A 57 -6.75 -5.05 -6.30
N HIS A 58 -5.61 -5.73 -6.24
CA HIS A 58 -5.25 -6.55 -5.08
C HIS A 58 -5.07 -5.68 -3.82
N MET A 59 -4.44 -4.50 -3.92
CA MET A 59 -4.34 -3.55 -2.80
C MET A 59 -5.73 -3.05 -2.37
N ARG A 60 -6.60 -2.69 -3.31
CA ARG A 60 -7.98 -2.23 -3.03
C ARG A 60 -8.79 -3.31 -2.31
N ARG A 61 -8.78 -4.54 -2.83
CA ARG A 61 -9.43 -5.70 -2.18
C ARG A 61 -8.88 -6.00 -0.79
N SER A 62 -7.60 -5.70 -0.56
CA SER A 62 -6.95 -5.83 0.75
C SER A 62 -7.34 -4.72 1.74
N GLY A 63 -8.16 -3.74 1.34
CA GLY A 63 -8.68 -2.68 2.20
C GLY A 63 -7.84 -1.40 2.23
N PHE A 64 -7.01 -1.17 1.21
CA PHE A 64 -6.28 0.09 1.01
C PHE A 64 -7.01 1.02 0.05
N THR A 65 -7.02 2.31 0.35
CA THR A 65 -7.36 3.35 -0.62
C THR A 65 -6.12 3.66 -1.45
N VAL A 66 -6.10 3.21 -2.71
CA VAL A 66 -4.99 3.46 -3.63
C VAL A 66 -5.08 4.89 -4.17
N VAL A 67 -4.00 5.65 -4.02
CA VAL A 67 -3.87 7.04 -4.47
C VAL A 67 -2.75 7.11 -5.50
N PHE A 68 -3.10 7.43 -6.74
CA PHE A 68 -2.12 7.54 -7.82
C PHE A 68 -1.37 8.86 -7.76
N ARG A 69 -0.04 8.77 -7.82
CA ARG A 69 0.83 9.94 -8.04
C ARG A 69 1.19 10.04 -9.53
N PRO A 70 1.37 11.27 -10.06
CA PRO A 70 1.88 11.45 -11.41
C PRO A 70 3.20 10.71 -11.57
N THR A 71 3.33 9.94 -12.65
CA THR A 71 4.58 9.32 -13.06
C THR A 71 5.25 10.21 -14.09
N TYR A 72 6.52 10.54 -13.89
CA TYR A 72 7.32 11.20 -14.91
C TYR A 72 7.83 10.10 -15.85
N THR A 73 7.17 9.92 -16.98
CA THR A 73 7.78 9.25 -18.14
C THR A 73 8.66 10.27 -18.83
N VAL A 74 9.97 10.02 -18.83
CA VAL A 74 10.94 10.72 -19.67
C VAL A 74 10.80 10.22 -21.11
#